data_AF-A0A2T5I2J1-F1
#
_entry.id   AF-A0A2T5I2J1-F1
#
_cell.length_a   1.000
_cell.length_b   1.000
_cell.length_c   1.000
_cell.angle_alpha   90.00
_cell.angle_beta   90.00
_cell.angle_gamma   90.00
#
_symmetry.space_group_name_H-M   'P 1'
#
loop_
_entity.id
_entity.type
_entity.pdbx_description
1 polymer ?
#
loop_
_entity_poly.entity_id
_entity_poly.type
_entity_poly.pdbx_seq_one_letter_code
_entity_poly.pdbx_strand_id
1 'polypeptide(L)'
;MKKFFILLLFFLTTNNVYALSIIYDGNVCTDEPTRKGVPAQSIFTIEEDLGNGNYKLSLEQGYLVFRDQACLELIDTTVDPSNLSGLSKIKATGYFNGNTLVISYGLIRQNKDIVSGTPILLTDINFPSTYTLVFDYLSSIQAFKLKSVAKLDNLFTTLSYSDTKQSFSSSHVELVFPIVEIQFLLVQ
;
A
#
# COMPACT_ATOMS: atom_id res chain seq x y z
N MET A 1 -4.50 -50.70 -17.46
CA MET A 1 -3.71 -49.61 -16.85
C MET A 1 -3.78 -48.29 -17.64
N LYS A 2 -4.89 -47.97 -18.34
CA LYS A 2 -5.05 -46.67 -19.05
C LYS A 2 -5.99 -45.68 -18.33
N LYS A 3 -6.85 -46.16 -17.42
CA LYS A 3 -7.80 -45.31 -16.68
C LYS A 3 -7.17 -44.52 -15.52
N PHE A 4 -6.02 -44.96 -15.01
CA PHE A 4 -5.29 -44.25 -13.95
C PHE A 4 -4.60 -42.97 -14.44
N PHE A 5 -4.19 -42.92 -15.71
CA PHE A 5 -3.48 -41.77 -16.27
C PHE A 5 -4.39 -40.55 -16.48
N ILE A 6 -5.68 -40.77 -16.75
CA ILE A 6 -6.66 -39.70 -16.94
C ILE A 6 -7.07 -39.07 -15.59
N LEU A 7 -7.06 -39.86 -14.51
CA LEU A 7 -7.33 -39.33 -13.17
C LEU A 7 -6.17 -38.45 -12.67
N LEU A 8 -4.92 -38.80 -12.99
CA LEU A 8 -3.74 -38.02 -12.62
C LEU A 8 -3.69 -36.66 -13.35
N LEU A 9 -4.20 -36.58 -14.58
CA LEU A 9 -4.30 -35.31 -15.32
C LEU A 9 -5.33 -34.34 -14.72
N PHE A 10 -6.36 -34.84 -14.03
CA PHE A 10 -7.35 -33.99 -13.34
C PHE A 10 -6.86 -33.46 -11.98
N PHE A 11 -5.80 -34.03 -11.40
CA PHE A 11 -5.15 -33.48 -10.20
C PHE A 11 -4.10 -32.40 -10.51
N LEU A 12 -3.85 -32.11 -11.80
CA LEU A 12 -2.91 -31.09 -12.26
C LEU A 12 -3.57 -29.74 -12.55
N THR A 13 -4.86 -29.56 -12.24
CA THR A 13 -5.41 -28.21 -12.07
C THR A 13 -4.86 -27.68 -10.75
N THR A 14 -3.63 -27.19 -10.80
CA THR A 14 -3.09 -26.32 -9.78
C THR A 14 -4.12 -25.23 -9.53
N ASN A 15 -4.45 -25.01 -8.26
CA ASN A 15 -5.25 -23.88 -7.80
C ASN A 15 -4.51 -22.59 -8.17
N ASN A 16 -4.57 -22.21 -9.44
CA ASN A 16 -4.03 -20.96 -9.89
C ASN A 16 -5.01 -19.90 -9.40
N VAL A 17 -4.62 -19.25 -8.31
CA VAL A 17 -5.35 -18.15 -7.71
C VAL A 17 -5.20 -16.97 -8.66
N TYR A 18 -6.19 -16.80 -9.54
CA TYR A 18 -6.31 -15.62 -10.39
C TYR A 18 -7.27 -14.67 -9.70
N ALA A 19 -6.77 -13.51 -9.27
CA ALA A 19 -7.56 -12.40 -8.76
C ALA A 19 -7.29 -11.19 -9.65
N LEU A 20 -8.33 -10.44 -10.03
CA LEU A 20 -8.15 -9.15 -10.70
C LEU A 20 -7.86 -8.05 -9.68
N SER A 21 -8.32 -8.22 -8.43
CA SER A 21 -8.03 -7.30 -7.33
C SER A 21 -8.08 -7.99 -5.97
N ILE A 22 -7.50 -7.33 -4.96
CA ILE A 22 -7.71 -7.64 -3.55
C ILE A 22 -8.28 -6.42 -2.83
N ILE A 23 -9.29 -6.63 -2.00
CA ILE A 23 -10.08 -5.56 -1.37
C ILE A 23 -10.07 -5.72 0.13
N TYR A 24 -9.82 -4.63 0.85
CA TYR A 24 -10.08 -4.53 2.28
C TYR A 24 -11.20 -3.53 2.55
N ASP A 25 -12.24 -4.00 3.26
CA ASP A 25 -13.33 -3.18 3.78
C ASP A 25 -12.96 -2.67 5.18
N GLY A 26 -12.71 -1.37 5.29
CA GLY A 26 -12.33 -0.70 6.52
C GLY A 26 -13.19 0.52 6.82
N ASN A 27 -12.70 1.36 7.72
CA ASN A 27 -13.31 2.65 8.03
C ASN A 27 -12.33 3.79 7.78
N VAL A 28 -12.85 4.93 7.34
CA VAL A 28 -12.07 6.15 7.17
C VAL A 28 -11.47 6.57 8.52
N CYS A 29 -10.22 7.04 8.50
CA CYS A 29 -9.58 7.63 9.66
C CYS A 29 -10.40 8.81 10.19
N THR A 30 -10.66 8.81 11.49
CA THR A 30 -11.35 9.90 12.17
C THR A 30 -10.42 10.49 13.21
N ASP A 31 -10.52 11.81 13.43
CA ASP A 31 -9.79 12.47 14.51
C ASP A 31 -10.53 12.31 15.87
N GLU A 32 -11.76 11.80 15.85
CA GLU A 32 -12.58 11.53 17.04
C GLU A 32 -12.80 10.02 17.27
N PRO A 33 -12.17 9.41 18.28
CA PRO A 33 -12.22 7.96 18.51
C PRO A 33 -13.61 7.42 18.89
N THR A 34 -14.55 8.28 19.29
CA THR A 34 -15.92 7.90 19.67
C THR A 34 -16.88 7.80 18.49
N ARG A 35 -16.51 8.27 17.30
CA ARG A 35 -17.38 8.28 16.13
C ARG A 35 -17.22 6.97 15.36
N LYS A 36 -18.34 6.32 15.01
CA LYS A 36 -18.30 5.23 14.02
C LYS A 36 -17.74 5.79 12.72
N GLY A 37 -16.59 5.27 12.30
CA GLY A 37 -15.95 5.67 11.05
C GLY A 37 -16.86 5.39 9.85
N VAL A 38 -16.71 6.20 8.82
CA VAL A 38 -17.43 6.00 7.55
C VAL A 38 -16.82 4.77 6.86
N PRO A 39 -17.61 3.80 6.36
CA PRO A 39 -17.06 2.67 5.61
C PRO A 39 -16.27 3.15 4.39
N ALA A 40 -15.14 2.50 4.13
CA ALA A 40 -14.29 2.77 2.97
C ALA A 40 -13.54 1.50 2.54
N GLN A 41 -12.98 1.52 1.33
CA GLN A 41 -12.22 0.38 0.81
C GLN A 41 -10.79 0.78 0.45
N SER A 42 -9.89 -0.19 0.56
CA SER A 42 -8.57 -0.19 -0.06
C SER A 42 -8.58 -1.25 -1.15
N ILE A 43 -8.37 -0.86 -2.40
CA ILE A 43 -8.43 -1.77 -3.55
C ILE A 43 -7.09 -1.81 -4.25
N PHE A 44 -6.43 -2.97 -4.25
CA PHE A 44 -5.28 -3.23 -5.12
C PHE A 44 -5.73 -3.99 -6.35
N THR A 45 -5.67 -3.37 -7.51
CA THR A 45 -6.01 -3.97 -8.81
C THR A 45 -4.75 -4.37 -9.56
N ILE A 46 -4.78 -5.51 -10.24
CA ILE A 46 -3.68 -5.94 -11.12
C ILE A 46 -3.75 -5.15 -12.42
N GLU A 47 -2.71 -4.37 -12.71
CA GLU A 47 -2.55 -3.69 -14.00
C GLU A 47 -1.81 -4.57 -15.01
N GLU A 48 -0.78 -5.31 -14.56
CA GLU A 48 0.05 -6.15 -15.41
C GLU A 48 0.65 -7.32 -14.61
N ASP A 49 0.63 -8.53 -15.19
CA ASP A 49 1.39 -9.70 -14.71
C ASP A 49 2.76 -9.70 -15.40
N LEU A 50 3.83 -9.54 -14.62
CA LEU A 50 5.21 -9.50 -15.10
C LEU A 50 5.86 -10.89 -15.10
N GLY A 51 5.15 -11.92 -14.66
CA GLY A 51 5.64 -13.28 -14.51
C GLY A 51 6.47 -13.49 -13.23
N ASN A 52 6.73 -14.77 -12.94
CA ASN A 52 7.48 -15.22 -11.76
C ASN A 52 6.91 -14.67 -10.43
N GLY A 53 5.58 -14.47 -10.37
CA GLY A 53 4.89 -13.94 -9.20
C GLY A 53 4.98 -12.43 -9.03
N ASN A 54 5.52 -11.67 -9.99
CA ASN A 54 5.62 -10.21 -9.91
C ASN A 54 4.45 -9.54 -10.65
N TYR A 55 3.89 -8.49 -10.05
CA TYR A 55 2.73 -7.77 -10.57
C TYR A 55 2.94 -6.26 -10.50
N LYS A 56 2.47 -5.54 -11.52
CA LYS A 56 2.17 -4.11 -11.40
C LYS A 56 0.75 -3.96 -10.90
N LEU A 57 0.58 -3.15 -9.86
CA LEU A 57 -0.69 -2.94 -9.19
C LEU A 57 -1.05 -1.45 -9.17
N SER A 58 -2.34 -1.16 -9.09
CA SER A 58 -2.85 0.16 -8.71
C SER A 58 -3.61 0.08 -7.39
N LEU A 59 -3.30 0.97 -6.46
CA LEU A 59 -4.05 1.20 -5.25
C LEU A 59 -5.06 2.33 -5.45
N GLU A 60 -6.31 2.06 -5.14
CA GLU A 60 -7.45 2.96 -5.37
C GLU A 60 -8.27 3.16 -4.09
N GLN A 61 -9.06 4.24 -4.09
CA GLN A 61 -9.96 4.69 -3.02
C GLN A 61 -9.28 5.14 -1.73
N GLY A 62 -8.52 4.27 -1.06
CA GLY A 62 -7.90 4.58 0.22
C GLY A 62 -6.72 3.68 0.54
N TYR A 63 -5.83 4.17 1.40
CA TYR A 63 -4.66 3.43 1.88
C TYR A 63 -4.71 3.27 3.40
N LEU A 64 -4.13 2.17 3.89
CA LEU A 64 -4.05 1.89 5.33
C LEU A 64 -3.07 2.84 6.02
N VAL A 65 -3.53 3.40 7.14
CA VAL A 65 -2.73 4.14 8.10
C VAL A 65 -2.84 3.46 9.45
N PHE A 66 -1.71 3.34 10.15
CA PHE A 66 -1.60 2.64 11.41
C PHE A 66 -1.39 3.68 12.52
N ARG A 67 -2.50 4.10 13.16
CA ARG A 67 -2.48 4.92 14.39
C ARG A 67 -2.75 3.99 15.59
N ASP A 68 -3.49 4.44 16.61
CA ASP A 68 -3.97 3.57 17.70
C ASP A 68 -4.78 2.36 17.19
N GLN A 69 -5.48 2.55 16.06
CA GLN A 69 -6.10 1.49 15.28
C GLN A 69 -5.80 1.72 13.80
N ALA A 70 -5.78 0.64 13.02
CA ALA A 70 -5.68 0.74 11.57
C ALA A 70 -6.96 1.36 11.00
N CYS A 71 -6.81 2.35 10.13
CA CYS A 71 -7.90 3.03 9.45
C CYS A 71 -7.49 3.39 8.01
N LEU A 72 -8.44 3.81 7.19
CA LEU A 72 -8.22 4.17 5.80
C LEU A 72 -8.16 5.69 5.64
N GLU A 73 -7.07 6.21 5.08
CA GLU A 73 -7.08 7.57 4.53
C GLU A 73 -7.45 7.52 3.06
N LEU A 74 -8.39 8.37 2.66
CA LEU A 74 -8.88 8.42 1.28
C LEU A 74 -7.85 9.10 0.37
N ILE A 75 -7.71 8.56 -0.84
CA ILE A 75 -6.91 9.18 -1.90
C ILE A 75 -7.69 10.39 -2.41
N ASP A 76 -7.11 11.59 -2.30
CA ASP A 76 -7.76 12.82 -2.74
C ASP A 76 -7.82 12.87 -4.27
N THR A 77 -9.02 12.69 -4.82
CA THR A 77 -9.28 12.73 -6.26
C THR A 77 -9.64 14.14 -6.77
N THR A 78 -9.64 15.16 -5.90
CA THR A 78 -10.12 16.52 -6.24
C THR A 78 -9.05 17.43 -6.83
N VAL A 79 -7.79 17.00 -6.87
CA VAL A 79 -6.71 17.71 -7.55
C VAL A 79 -6.91 17.60 -9.07
N ASP A 80 -7.13 18.74 -9.72
CA ASP A 80 -7.53 18.88 -11.12
C ASP A 80 -6.63 18.06 -12.10
N PRO A 81 -7.18 17.05 -12.80
CA PRO A 81 -6.42 16.18 -13.71
C PRO A 81 -5.93 16.89 -14.97
N SER A 82 -6.37 18.13 -15.24
CA SER A 82 -5.87 18.92 -16.37
C SER A 82 -4.42 19.40 -16.20
N ASN A 83 -3.87 19.34 -14.97
CA ASN A 83 -2.46 19.69 -14.70
C ASN A 83 -1.60 18.54 -14.15
N LEU A 84 -2.16 17.43 -13.67
CA LEU A 84 -1.42 16.26 -13.19
C LEU A 84 -2.19 14.97 -13.48
N SER A 85 -1.89 14.32 -14.60
CA SER A 85 -2.47 13.03 -14.98
C SER A 85 -2.03 11.95 -13.98
N GLY A 86 -2.93 11.37 -13.18
CA GLY A 86 -2.67 10.13 -12.43
C GLY A 86 -2.80 10.16 -10.91
N LEU A 87 -3.34 11.21 -10.29
CA LEU A 87 -3.49 11.28 -8.82
C LEU A 87 -4.67 10.47 -8.24
N SER A 88 -5.55 9.90 -9.06
CA SER A 88 -6.68 9.09 -8.58
C SER A 88 -6.30 7.67 -8.17
N LYS A 89 -5.06 7.25 -8.45
CA LYS A 89 -4.54 5.91 -8.15
C LYS A 89 -3.08 6.00 -7.75
N ILE A 90 -2.67 5.19 -6.79
CA ILE A 90 -1.27 5.07 -6.37
C ILE A 90 -0.67 3.84 -7.06
N LYS A 91 0.45 4.01 -7.77
CA LYS A 91 1.17 2.88 -8.37
C LYS A 91 1.80 2.01 -7.28
N ALA A 92 1.67 0.71 -7.43
CA ALA A 92 2.15 -0.29 -6.50
C ALA A 92 2.80 -1.47 -7.25
N THR A 93 3.60 -2.23 -6.53
CA THR A 93 4.23 -3.47 -7.02
C THR A 93 3.89 -4.60 -6.07
N GLY A 94 3.64 -5.78 -6.61
CA GLY A 94 3.31 -6.99 -5.85
C GLY A 94 4.26 -8.13 -6.18
N TYR A 95 4.64 -8.92 -5.18
CA TYR A 95 5.30 -10.22 -5.35
C TYR A 95 4.54 -11.30 -4.58
N PHE A 96 4.11 -12.36 -5.26
CA PHE A 96 3.43 -13.51 -4.68
C PHE A 96 4.16 -14.81 -5.03
N ASN A 97 4.51 -15.59 -4.01
CA ASN A 97 5.21 -16.86 -4.19
C ASN A 97 4.34 -18.10 -3.97
N GLY A 98 3.01 -17.95 -3.85
CA GLY A 98 2.06 -19.02 -3.53
C GLY A 98 1.63 -19.06 -2.06
N ASN A 99 2.42 -18.49 -1.15
CA ASN A 99 2.15 -18.50 0.29
C ASN A 99 2.15 -17.10 0.90
N THR A 100 3.04 -16.23 0.44
CA THR A 100 3.22 -14.87 0.94
C THR A 100 3.08 -13.90 -0.21
N LEU A 101 2.25 -12.88 0.00
CA LEU A 101 2.14 -11.73 -0.89
C LEU A 101 2.85 -10.53 -0.23
N VAL A 102 3.68 -9.84 -0.99
CA VAL A 102 4.32 -8.59 -0.57
C VAL A 102 3.88 -7.50 -1.54
N ILE A 103 3.29 -6.43 -1.04
CA ILE A 103 2.92 -5.26 -1.84
C ILE A 103 3.72 -4.06 -1.36
N SER A 104 4.32 -3.30 -2.28
CA SER A 104 4.99 -2.03 -1.99
C SER A 104 4.41 -0.88 -2.80
N TYR A 105 4.15 0.25 -2.13
CA TYR A 105 3.65 1.48 -2.76
C TYR A 105 4.22 2.73 -2.07
N GLY A 106 4.32 3.83 -2.82
CA GLY A 106 4.82 5.11 -2.31
C GLY A 106 3.71 6.16 -2.20
N LEU A 107 3.76 6.97 -1.14
CA LEU A 107 2.93 8.15 -0.97
C LEU A 107 3.80 9.40 -1.06
N ILE A 108 3.40 10.34 -1.92
CA ILE A 108 3.97 11.69 -1.94
C ILE A 108 2.92 12.61 -1.33
N ARG A 109 3.09 13.00 -0.07
CA ARG A 109 2.29 14.09 0.49
C ARG A 109 2.92 15.40 0.06
N GLN A 110 2.20 16.20 -0.73
CA GLN A 110 2.58 17.60 -0.92
C GLN A 110 2.43 18.31 0.42
N ASN A 111 3.49 19.00 0.86
CA ASN A 111 3.44 19.86 2.02
C ASN A 111 2.54 21.07 1.69
N LYS A 112 1.41 21.19 2.40
CA LYS A 112 0.43 22.28 2.20
C LYS A 112 0.96 23.64 2.65
N ASP A 113 2.06 23.67 3.40
CA ASP A 113 2.63 24.88 4.01
C ASP A 113 3.84 25.44 3.22
N ILE A 114 4.16 24.89 2.03
CA ILE A 114 5.22 25.46 1.17
C ILE A 114 4.72 26.75 0.50
N VAL A 115 4.92 27.87 1.19
CA VAL A 115 4.84 29.21 0.60
C VAL A 115 6.20 29.55 -0.02
N SER A 116 6.21 29.86 -1.32
CA SER A 116 7.41 30.29 -2.04
C SER A 116 8.08 31.47 -1.33
N GLY A 117 9.33 31.29 -0.88
CA GLY A 117 10.12 32.33 -0.20
C GLY A 117 10.35 32.12 1.30
N THR A 118 9.73 31.12 1.92
CA THR A 118 9.97 30.76 3.34
C THR A 118 10.95 29.59 3.44
N PRO A 119 12.05 29.70 4.21
CA PRO A 119 12.96 28.58 4.39
C PRO A 119 12.25 27.45 5.14
N ILE A 120 12.32 26.25 4.57
CA ILE A 120 11.78 25.00 5.13
C ILE A 120 12.40 24.82 6.52
N LEU A 121 11.61 25.04 7.57
CA LEU A 121 12.07 24.90 8.95
C LEU A 121 11.98 23.43 9.38
N LEU A 122 12.80 23.04 10.37
CA LEU A 122 13.00 21.68 10.88
C LEU A 122 11.73 20.90 11.29
N THR A 123 10.55 21.52 11.22
CA THR A 123 9.24 20.95 11.53
C THR A 123 8.42 20.54 10.30
N ASP A 124 8.92 20.76 9.08
CA ASP A 124 8.27 20.35 7.83
C ASP A 124 8.59 18.88 7.47
N ILE A 125 7.95 17.93 8.14
CA ILE A 125 8.24 16.48 8.08
C ILE A 125 7.39 15.74 7.02
N ASN A 126 7.04 16.38 5.91
CA ASN A 126 6.21 15.77 4.85
C ASN A 126 7.06 15.40 3.63
N PHE A 127 7.69 14.22 3.68
CA PHE A 127 8.50 13.65 2.62
C PHE A 127 7.90 12.35 2.07
N PRO A 128 8.34 11.83 0.91
CA PRO A 128 7.80 10.59 0.36
C PRO A 128 8.01 9.42 1.32
N SER A 129 6.90 8.79 1.69
CA SER A 129 6.88 7.56 2.48
C SER A 129 6.69 6.37 1.55
N THR A 130 7.38 5.27 1.79
CA THR A 130 7.10 3.99 1.14
C THR A 130 6.53 3.02 2.15
N TYR A 131 5.50 2.29 1.75
CA TYR A 131 4.87 1.24 2.55
C TYR A 131 5.12 -0.10 1.89
N THR A 132 5.50 -1.09 2.70
CA THR A 132 5.59 -2.50 2.30
C THR A 132 4.66 -3.30 3.20
N LEU A 133 3.61 -3.87 2.61
CA LEU A 133 2.64 -4.74 3.25
C LEU A 133 3.03 -6.20 3.01
N VAL A 134 3.06 -7.01 4.06
CA VAL A 134 3.33 -8.45 3.97
C VAL A 134 2.10 -9.21 4.42
N PHE A 135 1.65 -10.14 3.58
CA PHE A 135 0.45 -10.92 3.77
C PHE A 135 0.74 -12.42 3.77
N ASP A 136 0.05 -13.15 4.63
CA ASP A 136 -0.06 -14.61 4.54
C ASP A 136 -1.31 -14.97 3.71
N TYR A 137 -1.17 -15.88 2.74
CA TYR A 137 -2.28 -16.35 1.91
C TYR A 137 -3.08 -17.44 2.65
N LEU A 138 -4.38 -17.24 2.74
CA LEU A 138 -5.35 -18.16 3.34
C LEU A 138 -6.09 -18.91 2.22
N SER A 139 -5.54 -20.04 1.80
CA SER A 139 -6.11 -20.85 0.70
C SER A 139 -7.50 -21.41 0.99
N SER A 140 -7.86 -21.61 2.27
CA SER A 140 -9.16 -22.15 2.68
C SER A 140 -10.33 -21.21 2.37
N ILE A 141 -10.10 -19.90 2.42
CA ILE A 141 -11.13 -18.88 2.24
C ILE A 141 -10.81 -17.93 1.07
N GLN A 142 -9.70 -18.18 0.35
CA GLN A 142 -9.20 -17.31 -0.71
C GLN A 142 -9.11 -15.85 -0.25
N ALA A 143 -8.28 -15.60 0.76
CA ALA A 143 -8.03 -14.27 1.29
C ALA A 143 -6.55 -14.06 1.61
N PHE A 144 -6.12 -12.80 1.73
CA PHE A 144 -4.80 -12.43 2.23
C PHE A 144 -4.94 -11.81 3.62
N LYS A 145 -4.24 -12.37 4.61
CA LYS A 145 -4.18 -11.82 5.96
C LYS A 145 -2.96 -10.94 6.11
N LEU A 146 -3.15 -9.68 6.50
CA LEU A 146 -2.04 -8.75 6.75
C LEU A 146 -1.27 -9.20 8.01
N LYS A 147 0.04 -9.41 7.85
CA LYS A 147 0.94 -9.91 8.89
C LYS A 147 1.80 -8.81 9.47
N SER A 148 2.33 -7.94 8.62
CA SER A 148 3.20 -6.84 9.03
C SER A 148 3.22 -5.75 7.98
N VAL A 149 3.57 -4.55 8.43
CA VAL A 149 3.81 -3.39 7.59
C VAL A 149 5.15 -2.78 7.94
N ALA A 150 5.92 -2.44 6.91
CA ALA A 150 7.09 -1.59 7.05
C ALA A 150 6.77 -0.23 6.40
N LYS A 151 7.00 0.84 7.14
CA LYS A 151 6.96 2.21 6.63
C LYS A 151 8.38 2.76 6.61
N LEU A 152 8.78 3.28 5.45
CA LEU A 152 10.06 3.95 5.26
C LEU A 152 9.78 5.42 4.99
N ASP A 153 10.20 6.27 5.92
CA ASP A 153 10.17 7.73 5.76
C ASP A 153 11.56 8.24 5.41
N ASN A 154 11.67 9.04 4.35
CA ASN A 154 12.92 9.68 3.96
C ASN A 154 12.90 11.14 4.40
N LEU A 155 13.68 11.52 5.40
CA LEU A 155 13.86 12.93 5.76
C LEU A 155 14.99 13.53 4.91
N PHE A 156 14.76 14.71 4.33
CA PHE A 156 15.80 15.51 3.71
C PHE A 156 15.87 16.88 4.36
N THR A 157 17.09 17.32 4.71
CA THR A 157 17.31 18.63 5.32
C THR A 157 18.40 19.38 4.57
N THR A 158 18.20 20.69 4.40
CA THR A 158 19.23 21.58 3.86
C THR A 158 19.56 22.63 4.90
N LEU A 159 20.76 22.58 5.44
CA LEU A 159 21.27 23.64 6.31
C LEU A 159 21.98 24.67 5.43
N SER A 160 21.52 25.93 5.49
CA SER A 160 22.21 27.08 4.91
C SER A 160 22.73 27.95 6.05
N TYR A 161 23.99 27.76 6.42
CA TYR A 161 24.69 28.64 7.36
C TYR A 161 25.95 29.14 6.65
N SER A 162 26.05 30.46 6.43
CA SER A 162 27.17 31.17 5.79
C SER A 162 27.82 30.44 4.59
N ASP A 163 27.45 30.79 3.36
CA ASP A 163 28.05 30.36 2.07
C ASP A 163 28.29 28.85 1.83
N THR A 164 27.92 27.98 2.76
CA THR A 164 28.00 26.52 2.61
C THR A 164 26.60 25.92 2.70
N LYS A 165 26.21 25.22 1.63
CA LYS A 165 24.99 24.42 1.59
C LYS A 165 25.34 22.99 1.97
N GLN A 166 24.89 22.53 3.13
CA GLN A 166 24.99 21.13 3.51
C GLN A 166 23.62 20.48 3.43
N SER A 167 23.55 19.34 2.75
CA SER A 167 22.33 18.53 2.65
C SER A 167 22.51 17.21 3.38
N PHE A 168 21.54 16.84 4.20
CA PHE A 168 21.50 15.56 4.89
C PHE A 168 20.25 14.81 4.47
N SER A 169 20.39 13.51 4.20
CA SER A 169 19.28 12.58 4.12
C SER A 169 19.35 11.58 5.27
N SER A 170 18.22 11.27 5.88
CA SER A 170 18.10 10.20 6.86
C SER A 170 16.85 9.39 6.57
N SER A 171 16.96 8.07 6.63
CA SER A 171 15.82 7.17 6.53
C SER A 171 15.41 6.68 7.92
N HIS A 172 14.11 6.64 8.16
CA HIS A 172 13.53 5.99 9.33
C HIS A 172 12.65 4.83 8.87
N VAL A 173 12.87 3.65 9.45
CA VAL A 173 12.05 2.46 9.19
C VAL A 173 11.24 2.17 10.44
N GLU A 174 9.93 2.20 10.29
CA GLU A 174 8.97 1.82 11.30
C GLU A 174 8.35 0.47 10.92
N LEU A 175 8.39 -0.50 11.84
CA LEU A 175 7.74 -1.79 11.67
C LEU A 175 6.46 -1.83 12.51
N VAL A 176 5.35 -2.12 11.85
CA VAL A 176 4.03 -2.22 12.47
C VAL A 176 3.51 -3.64 12.34
N PHE A 177 3.07 -4.20 13.46
CA PHE A 177 2.37 -5.49 13.51
C PHE A 177 0.90 -5.23 13.86
N PRO A 178 -0.05 -5.54 12.95
CA PRO A 178 -1.47 -5.38 13.24
C PRO A 178 -1.86 -6.13 14.52
N ILE A 179 -2.44 -5.40 15.47
CA ILE A 179 -2.98 -5.96 16.72
C ILE A 179 -4.34 -6.64 16.53
N VAL A 180 -5.03 -6.30 15.44
CA VAL A 180 -6.30 -6.88 15.00
C VAL A 180 -6.11 -7.57 13.65
N GLU A 181 -6.94 -8.56 13.40
CA GLU A 181 -6.91 -9.27 12.13
C GLU A 181 -7.46 -8.39 11.01
N ILE A 182 -6.67 -8.23 9.94
CA ILE A 182 -7.02 -7.47 8.73
C ILE A 182 -6.92 -8.44 7.56
N GLN A 183 -8.04 -8.70 6.88
CA GLN A 183 -8.13 -9.60 5.75
C GLN A 183 -8.52 -8.85 4.48
N PHE A 184 -7.80 -9.13 3.39
CA PHE A 184 -8.11 -8.67 2.05
C PHE A 184 -8.74 -9.81 1.26
N LEU A 185 -9.92 -9.58 0.72
CA LEU A 185 -10.66 -10.57 -0.06
C LEU A 185 -10.23 -10.52 -1.52
N LEU A 186 -10.09 -11.69 -2.14
CA LEU A 186 -9.82 -11.79 -3.57
C LEU A 186 -11.11 -11.55 -4.36
N VAL A 187 -11.01 -10.74 -5.42
CA VAL A 187 -12.11 -10.47 -6.35
C VAL A 187 -11.65 -10.78 -7.78
N GLN A 188 -12.49 -11.53 -8.48
CA GLN A 188 -12.32 -11.95 -9.87
C GLN A 188 -13.05 -11.05 -10.85
#